data_AF-A0A960N629-F1
#
_entry.id   AF-A0A960N629-F1
#
_cell.length_a   1.000
_cell.length_b   1.000
_cell.length_c   1.000
_cell.angle_alpha   90.00
_cell.angle_beta   90.00
_cell.angle_gamma   90.00
#
_symmetry.space_group_name_H-M   'P 1'
#
loop_
_entity.id
_entity.type
_entity.pdbx_description
1 polymer ?
#
loop_
_entity_poly.entity_id
_entity_poly.type
_entity_poly.pdbx_seq_one_letter_code
_entity_poly.pdbx_strand_id
1 'polypeptide(L)'
;MLRKHFTLLSLAAAGVWWLAASVPAQEEKKKEEPPLDPLTGMKMAENWELVRTHCTVCHSPQQYLRQKGTQSTWSDTIDWMQKSGGLW
;
A
#
# COMPACT_ATOMS: atom_id res chain seq x y z
N MET A 1 34.23 -47.76 -33.49
CA MET A 1 32.89 -47.44 -32.93
C MET A 1 33.05 -46.59 -31.68
N LEU A 2 32.10 -45.69 -31.51
CA LEU A 2 32.17 -44.41 -30.80
C LEU A 2 32.24 -44.58 -29.27
N ARG A 3 33.10 -43.76 -28.63
CA ARG A 3 33.13 -43.45 -27.20
C ARG A 3 31.71 -43.18 -26.68
N LYS A 4 31.43 -43.57 -25.43
CA LYS A 4 31.04 -42.62 -24.37
C LYS A 4 30.87 -43.34 -23.02
N HIS A 5 31.85 -43.08 -22.16
CA HIS A 5 31.72 -43.15 -20.73
C HIS A 5 30.71 -42.09 -20.28
N PHE A 6 29.72 -42.47 -19.47
CA PHE A 6 28.91 -41.51 -18.71
C PHE A 6 28.50 -42.15 -17.38
N THR A 7 29.50 -42.40 -16.54
CA THR A 7 29.32 -42.74 -15.13
C THR A 7 29.26 -41.46 -14.30
N LEU A 8 28.16 -41.35 -13.54
CA LEU A 8 28.06 -40.79 -12.19
C LEU A 8 28.51 -39.34 -11.97
N LEU A 9 27.54 -38.42 -11.89
CA LEU A 9 27.55 -37.33 -10.91
C LEU A 9 26.16 -36.67 -10.81
N SER A 10 25.35 -37.05 -9.81
CA SER A 10 24.24 -36.22 -9.31
C SER A 10 23.65 -36.84 -8.05
N LEU A 11 24.19 -36.48 -6.88
CA LEU A 11 23.57 -36.73 -5.58
C LEU A 11 24.08 -35.66 -4.60
N ALA A 12 23.71 -34.39 -4.81
CA ALA A 12 23.96 -33.32 -3.83
C ALA A 12 23.01 -32.12 -4.04
N ALA A 13 21.70 -32.33 -4.08
CA ALA A 13 20.74 -31.21 -4.15
C ALA A 13 19.45 -31.40 -3.32
N ALA A 14 19.30 -32.49 -2.57
CA ALA A 14 18.05 -32.77 -1.85
C ALA A 14 18.00 -32.19 -0.41
N GLY A 15 19.13 -31.79 0.18
CA GLY A 15 19.18 -31.39 1.61
C GLY A 15 18.75 -29.96 1.90
N VAL A 16 18.87 -29.04 0.94
CA VAL A 16 18.60 -27.60 1.15
C VAL A 16 17.14 -27.25 0.89
N TRP A 17 16.40 -28.13 0.22
CA TRP A 17 15.00 -27.91 -0.15
C TRP A 17 14.00 -28.20 0.97
N TRP A 18 14.40 -28.89 2.04
CA TRP A 18 13.47 -29.27 3.11
C TRP A 18 13.36 -28.24 4.25
N LEU A 19 14.36 -27.36 4.41
CA LEU A 19 14.35 -26.29 5.43
C LEU A 19 13.45 -25.08 5.08
N ALA A 20 12.90 -25.00 3.87
CA ALA A 20 12.03 -23.90 3.46
C ALA A 20 10.52 -24.16 3.72
N ALA A 21 10.14 -25.36 4.16
CA ALA A 21 8.73 -25.78 4.23
C ALA A 21 8.06 -25.57 5.61
N SER A 22 8.78 -25.05 6.61
CA SER A 22 8.28 -24.89 7.99
C SER A 22 7.86 -23.47 8.37
N VAL A 23 7.84 -22.52 7.44
CA VAL A 23 7.22 -21.21 7.67
C VAL A 23 5.71 -21.39 7.59
N PRO A 24 4.93 -21.22 8.69
CA PRO A 24 3.48 -21.27 8.60
C PRO A 24 3.04 -20.15 7.65
N ALA A 25 2.38 -20.54 6.56
CA ALA A 25 1.76 -19.62 5.63
C ALA A 25 0.93 -18.62 6.45
N GLN A 26 1.40 -17.37 6.51
CA GLN A 26 0.62 -16.31 7.09
C GLN A 26 -0.59 -16.18 6.19
N GLU A 27 -1.77 -16.50 6.72
CA GLU A 27 -3.04 -16.25 6.07
C GLU A 27 -3.12 -14.75 5.80
N GLU A 28 -2.84 -14.35 4.55
CA GLU A 28 -2.94 -12.97 4.12
C GLU A 28 -4.41 -12.57 4.16
N LYS A 29 -4.86 -12.06 5.31
CA LYS A 29 -6.20 -11.50 5.45
C LYS A 29 -6.35 -10.36 4.45
N LYS A 30 -7.04 -10.62 3.34
CA LYS A 30 -7.34 -9.62 2.30
C LYS A 30 -8.04 -8.44 2.96
N LYS A 31 -7.33 -7.33 3.10
CA LYS A 31 -7.89 -6.09 3.62
C LYS A 31 -8.88 -5.58 2.57
N GLU A 32 -10.16 -5.59 2.92
CA GLU A 32 -11.21 -5.09 2.03
C GLU A 32 -11.01 -3.58 1.81
N GLU A 33 -11.14 -3.15 0.56
CA GLU A 33 -10.98 -1.76 0.22
C GLU A 33 -12.23 -0.98 0.64
N PRO A 34 -12.10 0.13 1.38
CA PRO A 34 -13.25 0.92 1.80
C PRO A 34 -14.00 1.47 0.58
N PRO A 35 -15.34 1.61 0.66
CA PRO A 35 -16.12 2.17 -0.43
C PRO A 35 -15.77 3.64 -0.69
N LEU A 36 -16.18 4.15 -1.85
CA LEU A 36 -16.01 5.55 -2.21
C LEU A 36 -17.26 6.36 -1.82
N ASP A 37 -17.06 7.54 -1.24
CA ASP A 37 -18.12 8.52 -1.04
C ASP A 37 -18.63 9.02 -2.41
N PRO A 38 -19.93 8.90 -2.71
CA PRO A 38 -20.46 9.21 -4.04
C PRO A 38 -20.38 10.69 -4.41
N LEU A 39 -20.23 11.58 -3.42
CA LEU A 39 -20.21 13.03 -3.65
C LEU A 39 -18.79 13.56 -3.90
N THR A 40 -17.79 12.99 -3.25
CA THR A 40 -16.43 13.49 -3.28
C THR A 40 -15.44 12.55 -3.98
N GLY A 41 -15.75 11.26 -4.06
CA GLY A 41 -14.84 10.22 -4.52
C GLY A 41 -13.77 9.82 -3.50
N MET A 42 -13.89 10.25 -2.23
CA MET A 42 -12.98 9.85 -1.16
C MET A 42 -13.20 8.40 -0.74
N LYS A 43 -12.13 7.69 -0.37
CA LYS A 43 -12.24 6.42 0.34
C LYS A 43 -12.82 6.66 1.73
N MET A 44 -13.90 5.94 2.06
CA MET A 44 -14.57 6.01 3.36
C MET A 44 -13.82 5.18 4.42
N ALA A 45 -12.54 5.51 4.62
CA ALA A 45 -11.68 4.94 5.65
C ALA A 45 -11.92 5.62 7.00
N GLU A 46 -11.26 5.16 8.06
CA GLU A 46 -11.35 5.82 9.37
C GLU A 46 -11.07 7.33 9.28
N ASN A 47 -11.93 8.15 9.93
CA ASN A 47 -11.84 9.61 9.99
C ASN A 47 -12.01 10.35 8.65
N TRP A 48 -12.50 9.69 7.59
CA TRP A 48 -12.69 10.34 6.28
C TRP A 48 -13.69 11.51 6.32
N GLU A 49 -14.69 11.47 7.22
CA GLU A 49 -15.66 12.57 7.37
C GLU A 49 -15.00 13.87 7.83
N LEU A 50 -13.94 13.80 8.65
CA LEU A 50 -13.17 14.98 9.05
C LEU A 50 -12.47 15.59 7.84
N VAL A 51 -11.78 14.76 7.04
CA VAL A 51 -11.14 15.23 5.80
C VAL A 51 -12.18 15.85 4.87
N ARG A 52 -13.34 15.20 4.71
CA ARG A 52 -14.44 15.75 3.91
C ARG A 52 -14.92 17.09 4.43
N THR A 53 -15.20 17.19 5.72
CA THR A 53 -15.78 18.39 6.33
C THR A 53 -14.84 19.58 6.25
N HIS A 54 -13.54 19.38 6.48
CA HIS A 54 -12.58 20.48 6.61
C HIS A 54 -11.84 20.79 5.29
N CYS A 55 -11.51 19.79 4.47
CA CYS A 55 -10.70 19.99 3.25
C CYS A 55 -11.52 20.35 2.00
N THR A 56 -12.85 20.41 2.11
CA THR A 56 -13.74 20.79 0.98
C THR A 56 -14.41 22.16 1.16
N VAL A 57 -14.12 22.87 2.26
CA VAL A 57 -14.73 24.17 2.56
C VAL A 57 -14.32 25.28 1.59
N CYS A 58 -13.08 25.26 1.10
CA CYS A 58 -12.54 26.30 0.22
C CYS A 58 -12.43 25.87 -1.25
N HIS A 59 -12.25 24.59 -1.53
CA HIS A 59 -11.99 24.08 -2.89
C HIS A 59 -12.43 22.62 -3.07
N SER A 60 -12.57 22.21 -4.33
CA SER A 60 -12.98 20.85 -4.71
C SER A 60 -12.08 19.75 -4.12
N PRO A 61 -12.63 18.60 -3.71
CA PRO A 61 -11.85 17.45 -3.24
C PRO A 61 -10.89 16.90 -4.31
N GLN A 62 -11.20 17.15 -5.59
CA GLN A 62 -10.36 16.74 -6.71
C GLN A 62 -8.97 17.38 -6.69
N GLN A 63 -8.80 18.52 -5.99
CA GLN A 63 -7.50 19.16 -5.86
C GLN A 63 -6.50 18.25 -5.15
N TYR A 64 -6.87 17.61 -4.04
CA TYR A 64 -5.96 16.76 -3.28
C TYR A 64 -6.06 15.27 -3.67
N LEU A 65 -7.22 14.80 -4.17
CA LEU A 65 -7.36 13.41 -4.62
C LEU A 65 -6.47 13.05 -5.82
N ARG A 66 -6.05 14.06 -6.61
CA ARG A 66 -5.11 13.87 -7.73
C ARG A 66 -3.65 14.04 -7.35
N GLN A 67 -3.36 14.44 -6.11
CA GLN A 67 -2.01 14.69 -5.63
C GLN A 67 -1.44 13.48 -4.90
N LYS A 68 -0.13 13.32 -4.98
CA LYS A 68 0.64 12.38 -4.16
C LYS A 68 1.46 13.19 -3.17
N GLY A 69 1.56 12.71 -1.94
CA GLY A 69 2.36 13.34 -0.89
C GLY A 69 2.77 12.32 0.15
N THR A 70 3.91 12.55 0.80
CA THR A 70 4.28 11.84 2.02
C THR A 70 3.46 12.37 3.18
N GLN A 71 3.50 11.66 4.31
CA GLN A 71 2.88 12.16 5.54
C GLN A 71 3.39 13.55 5.91
N SER A 72 4.70 13.81 5.81
CA SER A 72 5.28 15.12 6.11
C SER A 72 4.72 16.22 5.20
N THR A 73 4.63 15.97 3.89
CA THR A 73 4.06 16.93 2.94
C THR A 73 2.61 17.28 3.30
N TRP A 74 1.80 16.29 3.67
CA TRP A 74 0.40 16.53 4.05
C TRP A 74 0.28 17.26 5.39
N SER A 75 1.10 16.91 6.38
CA SER A 75 1.17 17.62 7.66
C SER A 75 1.53 19.10 7.45
N ASP A 76 2.58 19.40 6.68
CA ASP A 76 3.00 20.77 6.39
C ASP A 76 1.91 21.56 5.65
N THR A 77 1.19 20.89 4.75
CA THR A 77 0.06 21.49 4.01
C THR A 77 -1.09 21.84 4.94
N ILE A 78 -1.48 20.95 5.84
CA ILE A 78 -2.55 21.19 6.83
C ILE A 78 -2.14 22.34 7.76
N ASP A 79 -0.90 22.33 8.27
CA ASP A 79 -0.36 23.40 9.10
C ASP A 79 -0.41 24.76 8.40
N TRP A 80 -0.05 24.82 7.12
CA TRP A 80 -0.11 26.04 6.32
C TRP A 80 -1.56 26.50 6.11
N MET A 81 -2.48 25.59 5.81
CA MET A 81 -3.91 25.88 5.66
C MET A 81 -4.53 26.36 6.99
N GLN A 82 -4.11 25.81 8.13
CA GLN A 82 -4.57 26.27 9.44
C GLN A 82 -4.03 27.66 9.79
N LYS A 83 -2.76 27.93 9.50
CA LYS A 83 -2.12 29.22 9.79
C LYS A 83 -2.61 30.37 8.90
N SER A 84 -2.91 30.09 7.62
CA SER A 84 -3.15 31.14 6.62
C SER A 84 -4.43 30.98 5.81
N GLY A 85 -4.99 29.77 5.73
CA GLY A 85 -6.15 29.44 4.89
C GLY A 85 -7.47 29.30 5.64
N GLY A 86 -7.50 29.50 6.96
CA GLY A 86 -8.72 29.41 7.77
C GLY A 86 -9.22 27.98 8.01
N LEU A 87 -8.37 26.97 7.82
CA LEU A 87 -8.66 25.60 8.24
C LEU A 87 -8.67 25.55 9.79
N TRP A 88 -9.69 24.96 10.39
CA TRP A 88 -9.92 24.92 11.84
C TRP A 88 -9.98 23.48 12.33
#